data_AF-A0A4Z0JPR2-F1
#
_entry.id   AF-A0A4Z0JPR2-F1
#
_cell.length_a   1.000
_cell.length_b   1.000
_cell.length_c   1.000
_cell.angle_alpha   90.00
_cell.angle_beta   90.00
_cell.angle_gamma   90.00
#
_symmetry.space_group_name_H-M   'P 1'
#
loop_
_entity.id
_entity.type
_entity.pdbx_description
1 polymer ?
#
loop_
_entity_poly.entity_id
_entity_poly.type
_entity_poly.pdbx_seq_one_letter_code
_entity_poly.pdbx_strand_id
1 'polypeptide(L)'
;MKIIKGAVNVQGFHYDVESTSADPKTELNINIEHPDFKDENGQPLNEDKGKILQIVVPFEIHPENAPFKVSGLIGQVVQPVGFHGEIQDLEAKDVQQLSRPVVEYIETLTYQVTSVALNQGFSLNFNKDIQIEPNDALKELKSKEKKSDK
;
A
#
# COMPACT_ATOMS: atom_id res chain seq x y z
N MET A 1 14.54 6.56 -6.80
CA MET A 1 13.80 7.16 -7.94
C MET A 1 13.07 8.43 -7.52
N LYS A 2 12.90 9.42 -8.41
CA LYS A 2 12.01 10.58 -8.17
C LYS A 2 10.57 10.15 -8.45
N ILE A 3 9.65 10.44 -7.53
CA ILE A 3 8.24 10.05 -7.63
C ILE A 3 7.38 11.31 -7.49
N ILE A 4 6.53 11.58 -8.47
CA ILE A 4 5.45 12.57 -8.34
C ILE A 4 4.29 11.87 -7.64
N LYS A 5 3.77 12.44 -6.56
CA LYS A 5 2.77 11.80 -5.70
C LYS A 5 1.49 12.62 -5.69
N GLY A 6 0.36 11.97 -5.89
CA GLY A 6 -0.96 12.52 -5.58
C GLY A 6 -1.24 12.53 -4.08
N ALA A 7 -2.41 13.05 -3.69
CA ALA A 7 -2.88 12.92 -2.32
C ALA A 7 -3.13 11.45 -1.96
N VAL A 8 -2.90 11.09 -0.70
CA VAL A 8 -3.34 9.81 -0.15
C VAL A 8 -4.87 9.83 -0.05
N ASN A 9 -5.53 8.77 -0.53
CA ASN A 9 -6.96 8.59 -0.47
C ASN A 9 -7.30 7.45 0.49
N VAL A 10 -8.04 7.78 1.55
CA VAL A 10 -8.58 6.81 2.51
C VAL A 10 -9.96 6.38 2.04
N GLN A 11 -10.07 5.15 1.54
CA GLN A 11 -11.34 4.58 1.09
C GLN A 11 -12.09 3.92 2.25
N GLY A 12 -11.35 3.36 3.20
CA GLY A 12 -11.88 2.86 4.46
C GLY A 12 -10.81 2.84 5.55
N PHE A 13 -11.19 3.22 6.76
CA PHE A 13 -10.40 3.05 7.97
C PHE A 13 -11.36 2.75 9.10
N HIS A 14 -11.36 1.52 9.57
CA HIS A 14 -12.21 1.03 10.64
C HIS A 14 -11.36 0.78 11.87
N TYR A 15 -11.88 1.21 13.02
CA TYR A 15 -11.35 0.91 14.33
C TYR A 15 -12.43 0.12 15.07
N ASP A 16 -12.07 -1.06 15.54
CA ASP A 16 -12.95 -1.93 16.29
C ASP A 16 -12.29 -2.30 17.61
N VAL A 17 -13.08 -2.35 18.69
CA VAL A 17 -12.63 -2.92 19.97
C VAL A 17 -12.43 -4.41 19.78
N GLU A 18 -11.35 -4.94 20.32
CA GLU A 18 -11.00 -6.36 20.24
C GLU A 18 -10.45 -6.86 21.57
N SER A 19 -10.55 -8.16 21.82
CA SER A 19 -9.97 -8.76 23.03
C SER A 19 -8.45 -8.67 22.98
N THR A 20 -7.82 -8.22 24.08
CA THR A 20 -6.36 -8.25 24.23
C THR A 20 -5.78 -9.67 24.20
N SER A 21 -6.62 -10.69 24.35
CA SER A 21 -6.25 -12.11 24.26
C SER A 21 -6.49 -12.72 22.88
N ALA A 22 -7.04 -11.98 21.92
CA ALA A 22 -7.21 -12.47 20.56
C ALA A 22 -5.85 -12.54 19.84
N ASP A 23 -5.75 -13.39 18.82
CA ASP A 23 -4.49 -13.61 18.13
C ASP A 23 -4.02 -12.33 17.42
N PRO A 24 -2.72 -11.99 17.52
CA PRO A 24 -2.17 -10.86 16.78
C PRO A 24 -2.24 -11.15 15.27
N LYS A 25 -2.56 -10.11 14.51
CA LYS A 25 -2.72 -10.18 13.06
C LYS A 25 -2.06 -8.97 12.41
N THR A 26 -1.32 -9.17 11.33
CA THR A 26 -0.76 -8.08 10.53
C THR A 26 -0.80 -8.49 9.07
N GLU A 27 -1.84 -8.05 8.37
CA GLU A 27 -2.00 -8.20 6.94
C GLU A 27 -1.91 -6.81 6.30
N LEU A 28 -0.88 -6.59 5.49
CA LEU A 28 -0.75 -5.44 4.60
C LEU A 28 -0.47 -5.96 3.19
N ASN A 29 -1.48 -5.89 2.33
CA ASN A 29 -1.36 -6.37 0.96
C ASN A 29 -1.13 -5.18 0.04
N ILE A 30 0.07 -5.06 -0.52
CA ILE A 30 0.41 -3.96 -1.44
C ILE A 30 0.06 -4.37 -2.86
N ASN A 31 -0.95 -3.72 -3.43
CA ASN A 31 -1.32 -3.86 -4.83
C ASN A 31 -0.88 -2.62 -5.61
N ILE A 32 -0.33 -2.84 -6.80
CA ILE A 32 0.03 -1.79 -7.76
C ILE A 32 -0.75 -2.05 -9.04
N GLU A 33 -1.49 -1.05 -9.47
CA GLU A 33 -2.36 -1.10 -10.65
C GLU A 33 -1.97 0.02 -11.61
N HIS A 34 -2.32 -0.14 -12.88
CA HIS A 34 -2.27 0.93 -13.89
C HIS A 34 -3.67 1.11 -14.47
N PRO A 35 -4.53 1.87 -13.80
CA PRO A 35 -5.84 2.19 -14.33
C PRO A 35 -5.72 3.15 -15.51
N ASP A 36 -6.66 3.06 -16.44
CA ASP A 36 -6.84 4.03 -17.53
C ASP A 36 -7.39 5.36 -16.97
N PHE A 37 -6.54 6.10 -16.25
CA PHE A 37 -6.93 7.37 -15.66
C PHE A 37 -7.20 8.42 -16.73
N LYS A 38 -8.30 9.14 -16.55
CA LYS A 38 -8.72 10.23 -17.41
C LYS A 38 -8.81 11.53 -16.62
N ASP A 39 -8.54 12.64 -17.29
CA ASP A 39 -8.77 13.98 -16.78
C ASP A 39 -10.27 14.33 -16.78
N GLU A 40 -10.57 15.55 -16.32
CA GLU A 40 -11.95 16.08 -16.26
C GLU A 40 -12.63 16.16 -17.63
N ASN A 41 -11.86 16.17 -18.72
CA ASN A 41 -12.35 16.20 -20.10
C ASN A 41 -12.43 14.79 -20.73
N GLY A 42 -12.17 13.74 -19.96
CA GLY A 42 -12.15 12.35 -20.42
C GLY A 42 -10.92 11.97 -21.24
N GLN A 43 -9.88 12.81 -21.29
CA GLN A 43 -8.61 12.52 -21.95
C GLN A 43 -7.68 11.75 -21.02
N PRO A 44 -6.83 10.84 -21.54
CA PRO A 44 -5.85 10.15 -20.70
C PRO A 44 -4.96 11.14 -19.94
N LEU A 45 -4.62 10.81 -18.69
CA LEU A 45 -3.65 11.59 -17.94
C LEU A 45 -2.27 11.57 -18.62
N ASN A 46 -1.50 12.65 -18.44
CA ASN A 46 -0.18 12.79 -19.06
C ASN A 46 0.85 11.84 -18.41
N GLU A 47 1.34 10.88 -19.20
CA GLU A 47 2.36 9.91 -18.80
C GLU A 47 3.76 10.20 -19.37
N ASP A 48 4.00 11.39 -19.94
CA ASP A 48 5.28 11.74 -20.60
C ASP A 48 6.46 11.60 -19.64
N LYS A 49 6.23 11.93 -18.36
CA LYS A 49 7.25 11.84 -17.31
C LYS A 49 7.43 10.42 -16.77
N GLY A 50 6.51 9.51 -17.03
CA GLY A 50 6.47 8.15 -16.51
C GLY A 50 5.03 7.63 -16.41
N LYS A 51 4.88 6.31 -16.31
CA LYS A 51 3.60 5.61 -16.16
C LYS A 51 2.92 6.03 -14.86
N ILE A 52 1.62 6.27 -14.90
CA ILE A 52 0.85 6.61 -13.70
C ILE A 52 0.38 5.30 -13.06
N LEU A 53 0.69 5.10 -11.79
CA LEU A 53 0.38 3.88 -11.06
C LEU A 53 -0.55 4.22 -9.90
N GLN A 54 -1.46 3.31 -9.59
CA GLN A 54 -2.27 3.36 -8.38
C GLN A 54 -1.75 2.33 -7.39
N ILE A 55 -1.35 2.82 -6.20
CA ILE A 55 -1.05 1.97 -5.06
C ILE A 55 -2.35 1.79 -4.28
N VAL A 56 -2.67 0.55 -3.94
CA VAL A 56 -3.85 0.18 -3.16
C VAL A 56 -3.43 -0.81 -2.08
N VAL A 57 -3.72 -0.47 -0.82
CA VAL A 57 -3.31 -1.26 0.34
C VAL A 57 -4.53 -1.60 1.20
N PRO A 58 -5.20 -2.75 0.95
CA PRO A 58 -6.07 -3.36 1.94
C PRO A 58 -5.24 -3.86 3.12
N PHE A 59 -5.73 -3.60 4.33
CA PHE A 59 -5.05 -3.98 5.56
C PHE A 59 -6.01 -4.47 6.65
N GLU A 60 -5.49 -5.35 7.50
CA GLU A 60 -6.12 -5.78 8.75
C GLU A 60 -5.02 -6.02 9.79
N ILE A 61 -5.06 -5.26 10.88
CA ILE A 61 -4.00 -5.20 11.88
C ILE A 61 -4.62 -5.30 13.27
N HIS A 62 -4.23 -6.34 14.00
CA HIS A 62 -4.44 -6.50 15.43
C HIS A 62 -3.07 -6.64 16.10
N PRO A 63 -2.55 -5.58 16.75
CA PRO A 63 -1.27 -5.66 17.44
C PRO A 63 -1.33 -6.56 18.68
N GLU A 64 -0.19 -7.11 19.09
CA GLU A 64 -0.12 -7.96 20.28
C GLU A 64 -0.58 -7.20 21.55
N ASN A 65 -1.44 -7.83 22.35
CA ASN A 65 -2.01 -7.28 23.58
C ASN A 65 -2.75 -5.94 23.41
N ALA A 66 -3.19 -5.60 22.19
CA ALA A 66 -3.93 -4.37 21.94
C ALA A 66 -5.44 -4.59 22.18
N PRO A 67 -6.16 -3.63 22.79
CA PRO A 67 -7.61 -3.72 22.98
C PRO A 67 -8.40 -3.32 21.71
N PHE A 68 -7.78 -3.44 20.54
CA PHE A 68 -8.34 -2.95 19.29
C PHE A 68 -7.75 -3.67 18.07
N LYS A 69 -8.50 -3.60 16.98
CA LYS A 69 -8.01 -3.87 15.63
C LYS A 69 -8.32 -2.70 14.71
N VAL A 70 -7.50 -2.55 13.67
CA VAL A 70 -7.76 -1.61 12.58
C VAL A 70 -7.80 -2.34 11.26
N SER A 71 -8.72 -1.98 10.39
CA SER A 71 -8.82 -2.54 9.05
C SER A 71 -9.25 -1.48 8.04
N GLY A 72 -9.03 -1.74 6.76
CA GLY A 72 -9.48 -0.81 5.73
C GLY A 72 -8.75 -0.92 4.41
N LEU A 73 -8.81 0.18 3.66
CA LEU A 73 -8.27 0.31 2.32
C LEU A 73 -7.79 1.75 2.12
N ILE A 74 -6.48 1.92 1.88
CA ILE A 74 -5.87 3.21 1.59
C ILE A 74 -5.12 3.10 0.28
N GLY A 75 -5.18 4.14 -0.55
CA GLY A 75 -4.47 4.18 -1.81
C GLY A 75 -3.84 5.53 -2.12
N GLN A 76 -3.00 5.54 -3.14
CA GLN A 76 -2.35 6.74 -3.64
C GLN A 76 -1.98 6.57 -5.11
N VAL A 77 -2.24 7.62 -5.91
CA VAL A 77 -1.74 7.69 -7.28
C VAL A 77 -0.31 8.24 -7.28
N VAL A 78 0.59 7.58 -8.00
CA VAL A 78 2.01 7.92 -8.08
C VAL A 78 2.48 7.86 -9.54
N GLN A 79 3.45 8.72 -9.89
CA GLN A 79 4.09 8.72 -11.19
C GLN A 79 5.62 8.65 -10.99
N PRO A 80 6.21 7.44 -11.04
CA PRO A 80 7.66 7.25 -11.04
C PRO A 80 8.30 7.90 -12.28
N VAL A 81 9.17 8.90 -12.07
CA VAL A 81 9.77 9.65 -13.18
C VAL A 81 10.78 8.78 -13.93
N GLY A 82 10.59 8.64 -15.25
CA GLY A 82 11.44 7.85 -16.15
C GLY A 82 11.11 6.36 -16.20
N PHE A 83 10.04 5.93 -15.51
CA PHE A 83 9.57 4.55 -15.59
C PHE A 83 8.43 4.45 -16.60
N HIS A 84 8.64 3.67 -17.66
CA HIS A 84 7.65 3.44 -18.74
C HIS A 84 7.43 1.94 -19.01
N GLY A 85 7.96 1.07 -18.16
CA GLY A 85 7.82 -0.38 -18.28
C GLY A 85 6.46 -0.92 -17.83
N GLU A 86 6.34 -2.24 -17.76
CA GLU A 86 5.19 -2.91 -17.19
C GLU A 86 5.30 -3.00 -15.66
N ILE A 87 4.17 -3.08 -14.96
CA ILE A 87 4.15 -3.17 -13.48
C ILE A 87 5.03 -4.33 -12.97
N GLN A 88 5.14 -5.39 -13.78
CA GLN A 88 5.96 -6.57 -13.49
C GLN A 88 7.46 -6.26 -13.48
N ASP A 89 7.89 -5.23 -14.20
CA ASP A 89 9.29 -4.77 -14.25
C ASP A 89 9.70 -4.02 -12.98
N LEU A 90 8.76 -3.72 -12.08
CA LEU A 90 9.08 -3.12 -10.79
C LEU A 90 9.87 -4.12 -9.92
N GLU A 91 11.03 -3.65 -9.47
CA GLU A 91 11.82 -4.36 -8.47
C GLU A 91 11.21 -4.20 -7.08
N ALA A 92 11.50 -5.13 -6.17
CA ALA A 92 10.96 -5.09 -4.81
C ALA A 92 11.26 -3.77 -4.09
N LYS A 93 12.44 -3.19 -4.36
CA LYS A 93 12.84 -1.87 -3.84
C LYS A 93 11.95 -0.74 -4.35
N ASP A 94 11.52 -0.79 -5.61
CA ASP A 94 10.65 0.22 -6.19
C ASP A 94 9.24 0.08 -5.63
N VAL A 95 8.71 -1.14 -5.52
CA VAL A 95 7.43 -1.43 -4.86
C VAL A 95 7.42 -0.89 -3.43
N GLN A 96 8.48 -1.15 -2.65
CA GLN A 96 8.65 -0.60 -1.31
C GLN A 96 8.69 0.93 -1.31
N GLN A 97 9.46 1.55 -2.22
CA GLN A 97 9.58 3.00 -2.28
C GLN A 97 8.24 3.67 -2.66
N LEU A 98 7.49 3.08 -3.58
CA LEU A 98 6.20 3.58 -4.08
C LEU A 98 5.09 3.45 -3.03
N SER A 99 5.06 2.34 -2.29
CA SER A 99 4.03 2.06 -1.29
C SER A 99 4.25 2.73 0.07
N ARG A 100 5.50 3.13 0.36
CA ARG A 100 5.90 3.73 1.63
C ARG A 100 4.95 4.80 2.18
N PRO A 101 4.51 5.80 1.39
CA PRO A 101 3.67 6.86 1.94
C PRO A 101 2.29 6.36 2.39
N VAL A 102 1.74 5.34 1.74
CA VAL A 102 0.46 4.73 2.13
C VAL A 102 0.63 3.98 3.45
N VAL A 103 1.71 3.21 3.58
CA VAL A 103 2.03 2.48 4.81
C VAL A 103 2.25 3.44 5.99
N GLU A 104 3.03 4.50 5.81
CA GLU A 104 3.24 5.55 6.83
C GLU A 104 1.92 6.26 7.21
N TYR A 105 0.98 6.37 6.27
CA TYR A 105 -0.33 6.94 6.55
C TYR A 105 -1.19 6.02 7.43
N ILE A 106 -1.12 4.70 7.23
CA ILE A 106 -1.75 3.70 8.12
C ILE A 106 -1.16 3.79 9.52
N GLU A 107 0.17 3.90 9.65
CA GLU A 107 0.85 4.08 10.95
C GLU A 107 0.36 5.36 11.64
N THR A 108 0.28 6.47 10.89
CA THR A 108 -0.14 7.77 11.40
C THR A 108 -1.60 7.77 11.85
N LEU A 109 -2.53 7.25 11.04
CA LEU A 109 -3.94 7.15 11.41
C LEU A 109 -4.13 6.28 12.64
N THR A 110 -3.45 5.12 12.70
CA THR A 110 -3.54 4.22 13.84
C THR A 110 -3.10 4.93 15.11
N TYR A 111 -1.94 5.62 15.08
CA TYR A 111 -1.44 6.37 16.22
C TYR A 111 -2.42 7.47 16.67
N GLN A 112 -2.96 8.25 15.73
CA GLN A 112 -3.87 9.35 16.04
C GLN A 112 -5.20 8.87 16.60
N VAL A 113 -5.82 7.87 15.98
CA VAL A 113 -7.11 7.32 16.41
C VAL A 113 -6.99 6.68 17.79
N THR A 114 -5.95 5.89 18.03
CA THR A 114 -5.69 5.28 19.35
C THR A 114 -5.35 6.32 20.41
N SER A 115 -4.61 7.39 20.06
CA SER A 115 -4.34 8.50 20.99
C SER A 115 -5.63 9.12 21.52
N VAL A 116 -6.66 9.23 20.69
CA VAL A 116 -7.97 9.77 21.09
C VAL A 116 -8.81 8.71 21.79
N ALA A 117 -8.91 7.51 21.23
CA ALA A 117 -9.80 6.45 21.72
C ALA A 117 -9.32 5.81 23.04
N LEU A 118 -8.01 5.68 23.22
CA LEU A 118 -7.38 4.99 24.34
C LEU A 118 -6.61 5.93 25.28
N ASN A 119 -6.58 7.23 24.96
CA ASN A 119 -5.72 8.21 25.63
C ASN A 119 -4.21 7.84 25.57
N GLN A 120 -3.83 7.00 24.59
CA GLN A 120 -2.47 6.55 24.33
C GLN A 120 -2.34 6.18 22.85
N GLY A 121 -1.38 6.80 22.15
CA GLY A 121 -1.09 6.47 20.76
C GLY A 121 -0.36 5.14 20.63
N PHE A 122 -0.87 4.28 19.76
CA PHE A 122 -0.24 3.01 19.41
C PHE A 122 0.59 3.18 18.13
N SER A 123 1.91 3.01 18.25
CA SER A 123 2.82 3.10 17.10
C SER A 123 2.99 1.74 16.45
N LEU A 124 2.47 1.62 15.23
CA LEU A 124 2.84 0.54 14.32
C LEU A 124 4.23 0.83 13.75
N ASN A 125 5.09 -0.19 13.67
CA ASN A 125 6.45 -0.05 13.16
C ASN A 125 6.69 -1.06 12.04
N PHE A 126 6.34 -0.70 10.82
CA PHE A 126 6.50 -1.55 9.65
C PHE A 126 7.93 -1.59 9.08
N ASN A 127 8.87 -0.92 9.76
CA ASN A 127 10.28 -0.85 9.39
C ASN A 127 11.11 -2.08 9.78
N LYS A 128 10.62 -2.93 10.69
CA LYS A 128 11.43 -4.02 11.25
C LYS A 128 11.16 -5.41 10.65
N ASP A 129 9.94 -5.70 10.22
CA ASP A 129 9.56 -7.10 9.91
C ASP A 129 8.65 -7.31 8.68
N ILE A 130 8.38 -6.29 7.87
CA ILE A 130 7.60 -6.49 6.63
C ILE A 130 8.52 -6.86 5.47
N GLN A 131 8.55 -8.16 5.12
CA GLN A 131 8.91 -8.58 3.78
C GLN A 131 7.80 -8.13 2.83
N ILE A 132 8.02 -7.03 2.11
CA ILE A 132 7.12 -6.58 1.05
C ILE A 132 7.33 -7.53 -0.12
N GLU A 133 6.58 -8.63 -0.13
CA GLU A 133 6.50 -9.51 -1.28
C GLU A 133 5.43 -8.98 -2.24
N PRO A 134 5.72 -8.92 -3.56
CA PRO A 134 4.68 -8.68 -4.54
C PRO A 134 3.56 -9.71 -4.40
N ASN A 135 2.32 -9.30 -4.67
CA ASN A 135 1.18 -10.20 -4.62
C ASN A 135 1.35 -11.42 -5.54
N ASP A 136 0.55 -12.46 -5.29
CA ASP A 136 0.62 -13.72 -6.05
C ASP A 136 0.37 -13.52 -7.54
N ALA A 137 -0.40 -12.50 -7.94
CA ALA A 137 -0.61 -12.16 -9.34
C ALA A 137 0.70 -11.71 -10.03
N LEU A 138 1.52 -10.87 -9.38
CA LEU A 138 2.82 -10.46 -9.89
C LEU A 138 3.82 -11.62 -9.88
N LYS A 139 3.74 -12.52 -8.88
CA LYS A 139 4.57 -13.73 -8.81
C LYS A 139 4.21 -14.72 -9.93
N GLU A 140 2.93 -14.92 -10.20
CA GLU A 140 2.45 -15.79 -11.29
C GLU A 140 2.88 -15.27 -12.66
N LEU A 141 2.76 -13.97 -12.90
CA LEU A 141 3.20 -13.32 -14.12
C LEU A 141 4.72 -13.51 -14.34
N LYS A 142 5.55 -13.24 -13.33
CA LYS A 142 7.01 -13.48 -13.39
C LYS A 142 7.37 -14.95 -13.58
N SER A 143 6.54 -15.88 -13.10
CA SER A 143 6.77 -17.33 -13.25
C SER A 143 6.44 -17.87 -14.65
N LYS A 144 5.51 -17.22 -15.37
CA LYS A 144 5.11 -17.58 -16.73
C LYS A 144 6.17 -17.15 -17.75
N GLU A 145 6.80 -15.99 -17.58
CA GLU A 145 7.88 -15.52 -18.46
C GLU A 145 9.14 -16.40 -18.36
N LYS A 146 9.56 -16.80 -17.15
CA LYS A 146 10.71 -17.71 -16.96
C LYS A 146 10.54 -19.10 -17.61
N LYS A 147 9.31 -19.48 -17.98
CA LYS A 147 9.03 -20.72 -18.72
C LYS A 147 8.99 -20.52 -20.24
N SER A 148 8.90 -19.28 -20.73
CA SER A 148 8.89 -18.97 -22.16
C SER A 148 10.30 -18.83 -22.76
N ASP A 149 11.31 -18.63 -21.91
CA ASP A 149 12.73 -18.54 -22.29
C ASP A 149 13.50 -19.88 -22.17
N LYS A 150 12.79 -21.02 -22.14
CA LYS A 150 13.39 -22.36 -22.03
C LYS A 150 12.93 -23.32 -23.12
#